data_AF-A0A1F9DIR6-F1
#
_entry.id   AF-A0A1F9DIR6-F1
#
_cell.length_a   1.000
_cell.length_b   1.000
_cell.length_c   1.000
_cell.angle_alpha   90.00
_cell.angle_beta   90.00
_cell.angle_gamma   90.00
#
_symmetry.space_group_name_H-M   'P 1'
#
loop_
_entity.id
_entity.type
_entity.pdbx_description
1 polymer ?
#
loop_
_entity_poly.entity_id
_entity_poly.type
_entity_poly.pdbx_seq_one_letter_code
_entity_poly.pdbx_strand_id
1 'polypeptide(L)'
;MVQNRHGVMKMIPVEVDGKMYYGCCAGGVGKLKFSPQTRFSKDPVTGKEVDKAKAFITGNRDGTVTYFESRETAERFFASKKSL
;
A
#
# COMPACT_ATOMS: atom_id res chain seq x y z
N MET A 1 29.84 10.66 -4.73
CA MET A 1 29.03 9.67 -5.47
C MET A 1 27.73 9.44 -4.68
N VAL A 2 26.65 10.12 -5.06
CA VAL A 2 25.32 9.85 -4.46
C VAL A 2 24.80 8.56 -5.10
N GLN A 3 24.71 7.49 -4.31
CA GLN A 3 24.00 6.29 -4.72
C GLN A 3 22.51 6.60 -4.59
N ASN A 4 21.84 6.88 -5.71
CA ASN A 4 20.38 6.88 -5.78
C ASN A 4 19.88 5.45 -5.56
N ARG A 5 19.91 4.98 -4.31
CA ARG A 5 19.18 3.79 -3.88
C ARG A 5 17.71 4.17 -3.91
N HIS A 6 17.07 3.97 -5.06
CA HIS A 6 15.64 3.73 -5.10
C HIS A 6 15.39 2.42 -4.38
N GLY A 7 15.46 2.48 -3.04
CA GLY A 7 15.29 1.34 -2.18
C GLY A 7 13.86 0.88 -2.34
N VAL A 8 13.67 -0.23 -3.04
CA VAL A 8 12.46 -1.04 -2.86
C VAL A 8 12.36 -1.24 -1.36
N MET A 9 11.39 -0.57 -0.72
CA MET A 9 11.20 -0.66 0.71
C MET A 9 11.06 -2.15 1.01
N LYS A 10 12.02 -2.76 1.73
CA LYS A 10 11.98 -4.19 2.05
C LYS A 10 10.75 -4.43 2.91
N MET A 11 9.67 -4.83 2.27
CA MET A 11 8.45 -5.18 2.96
C MET A 11 8.57 -6.59 3.52
N ILE A 12 8.16 -6.75 4.76
CA ILE A 12 8.17 -8.02 5.48
C ILE A 12 6.79 -8.65 5.28
N PRO A 13 6.70 -9.83 4.63
CA PRO A 13 5.43 -10.52 4.47
C PRO A 13 4.93 -11.03 5.83
N VAL A 14 3.62 -10.95 6.04
CA VAL A 14 2.95 -11.51 7.21
C VAL A 14 1.62 -12.11 6.82
N GLU A 15 1.45 -13.39 7.13
CA GLU A 15 0.18 -14.09 6.95
C GLU A 15 -0.73 -13.84 8.14
N VAL A 16 -1.98 -13.46 7.88
CA VAL A 16 -3.04 -13.32 8.88
C VAL A 16 -4.34 -13.85 8.27
N ASP A 17 -4.97 -14.84 8.90
CA ASP A 17 -6.23 -15.46 8.44
C ASP A 17 -6.17 -15.95 6.97
N GLY A 18 -5.04 -16.53 6.55
CA GLY A 18 -4.82 -17.03 5.19
C GLY A 18 -4.62 -15.93 4.13
N LYS A 19 -4.46 -14.66 4.56
CA LYS A 19 -4.16 -13.51 3.68
C LYS A 19 -2.75 -13.00 3.93
N MET A 20 -2.08 -12.62 2.85
CA MET A 20 -0.72 -12.06 2.91
C MET A 20 -0.75 -10.53 2.96
N TYR A 21 -0.16 -9.99 4.02
CA TYR A 21 0.06 -8.56 4.23
C TYR A 21 1.54 -8.22 4.23
N TYR A 22 1.86 -6.93 4.19
CA TYR A 22 3.22 -6.45 4.02
C TYR A 22 3.51 -5.28 4.98
N GLY A 23 4.43 -5.50 5.92
CA GLY A 23 4.85 -4.49 6.91
C GLY A 23 6.20 -3.88 6.56
N CYS A 24 6.39 -2.58 6.81
CA CYS A 24 7.67 -1.91 6.55
C CYS A 24 8.75 -2.18 7.62
N CYS A 25 8.36 -2.67 8.80
CA CYS A 25 9.25 -2.95 9.92
C CYS A 25 8.58 -3.95 10.89
N ALA A 26 9.32 -4.42 11.90
CA ALA A 26 8.78 -5.31 12.94
C ALA A 26 7.53 -4.73 13.63
N GLY A 27 7.51 -3.42 13.88
CA GLY A 27 6.32 -2.73 14.42
C GLY A 27 5.13 -2.75 13.46
N GLY A 28 5.36 -2.58 12.15
CA GLY A 28 4.33 -2.71 11.12
C GLY A 28 3.76 -4.12 11.04
N VAL A 29 4.62 -5.14 11.11
CA VAL A 29 4.21 -6.55 11.17
C VAL A 29 3.39 -6.83 12.43
N GLY A 30 3.82 -6.33 13.60
CA GLY A 30 3.07 -6.47 14.85
C GLY A 30 1.67 -5.86 14.75
N LYS A 31 1.55 -4.66 14.19
CA LYS A 31 0.25 -4.01 13.94
C LYS A 31 -0.64 -4.85 13.02
N LEU A 32 -0.10 -5.41 11.94
CA LEU A 32 -0.88 -6.27 11.03
C LEU A 32 -1.42 -7.53 11.72
N LYS A 33 -0.66 -8.12 12.66
CA LYS A 33 -1.08 -9.29 13.44
C LYS A 33 -2.12 -8.97 14.51
N PHE A 34 -1.93 -7.88 15.25
CA PHE A 34 -2.70 -7.61 16.47
C PHE A 34 -3.74 -6.50 16.33
N SER A 35 -3.71 -5.71 15.26
CA SER A 35 -4.60 -4.56 15.04
C SER A 35 -5.32 -4.68 13.71
N PRO A 36 -6.52 -5.32 13.67
CA PRO A 36 -7.26 -5.60 12.45
C PRO A 36 -7.47 -4.38 11.55
N GLN A 37 -7.71 -3.20 12.13
CA GLN A 37 -7.92 -1.95 11.39
C GLN A 37 -6.72 -1.58 10.50
N THR A 38 -5.51 -2.02 10.84
CA THR A 38 -4.30 -1.73 10.04
C THR A 38 -4.19 -2.54 8.76
N ARG A 39 -5.03 -3.59 8.63
CA ARG A 39 -5.17 -4.41 7.43
C ARG A 39 -6.00 -3.72 6.34
N PHE A 40 -6.65 -2.60 6.66
CA PHE A 40 -7.49 -1.85 5.74
C PHE A 40 -6.88 -0.49 5.38
N SER A 41 -7.26 0.03 4.22
CA SER A 41 -6.97 1.37 3.73
C SER A 41 -8.22 1.95 3.06
N LYS A 42 -8.18 3.20 2.62
CA LYS A 42 -9.22 3.78 1.75
C LYS A 42 -8.68 3.97 0.33
N ASP A 43 -9.49 3.63 -0.67
CA ASP A 43 -9.24 4.02 -2.05
C ASP A 43 -9.35 5.55 -2.17
N PRO A 44 -8.34 6.26 -2.68
CA PRO A 44 -8.35 7.72 -2.73
C PRO A 44 -9.29 8.31 -3.79
N VAL A 45 -9.82 7.49 -4.71
CA VAL A 45 -10.77 7.90 -5.74
C VAL A 45 -12.20 7.69 -5.27
N THR A 46 -12.50 6.55 -4.66
CA THR A 46 -13.89 6.20 -4.28
C THR A 46 -14.19 6.33 -2.80
N GLY A 47 -13.16 6.46 -1.95
CA GLY A 47 -13.28 6.53 -0.50
C GLY A 47 -13.64 5.22 0.20
N LYS A 48 -13.84 4.14 -0.57
CA LYS A 48 -14.21 2.83 -0.04
C LYS A 48 -13.06 2.20 0.73
N GLU A 49 -13.42 1.42 1.74
CA GLU A 49 -12.46 0.60 2.47
C GLU A 49 -11.94 -0.54 1.58
N VAL A 50 -10.63 -0.75 1.60
CA VAL A 50 -9.94 -1.79 0.83
C VAL A 50 -9.10 -2.65 1.77
N ASP A 51 -9.22 -3.96 1.65
CA ASP A 51 -8.34 -4.92 2.32
C ASP A 51 -6.98 -4.88 1.63
N LYS A 52 -5.92 -4.52 2.37
CA LYS A 52 -4.56 -4.37 1.83
C LYS A 52 -4.02 -5.65 1.19
N ALA A 53 -4.49 -6.82 1.62
CA ALA A 53 -4.08 -8.09 1.01
C ALA A 53 -4.70 -8.33 -0.39
N LYS A 54 -5.76 -7.59 -0.75
CA LYS A 54 -6.46 -7.69 -2.04
C LYS A 54 -6.33 -6.43 -2.90
N ALA A 55 -5.78 -5.36 -2.35
CA ALA A 55 -5.71 -4.07 -3.01
C ALA A 55 -4.70 -4.08 -4.17
N PHE A 56 -4.97 -3.25 -5.17
CA PHE A 56 -3.98 -2.87 -6.15
C PHE A 56 -3.04 -1.83 -5.52
N ILE A 57 -1.73 -2.13 -5.47
CA ILE A 57 -0.74 -1.33 -4.74
C ILE A 57 0.17 -0.61 -5.74
N THR A 58 0.37 0.69 -5.54
CA THR A 58 1.31 1.48 -6.35
C THR A 58 2.36 2.13 -5.45
N GLY A 59 3.62 2.05 -5.86
CA GLY A 59 4.71 2.78 -5.21
C GLY A 59 4.78 4.22 -5.70
N ASN A 60 4.94 5.16 -4.76
CA ASN A 60 5.14 6.57 -5.03
C ASN A 60 6.64 6.91 -5.07
N ARG A 61 7.00 8.05 -5.68
CA ARG A 61 8.39 8.50 -5.79
C ARG A 61 9.04 8.83 -4.44
N ASP A 62 8.25 9.15 -3.43
CA ASP A 62 8.67 9.40 -2.06
C ASP A 62 8.90 8.11 -1.25
N GLY A 63 8.71 6.94 -1.87
CA GLY A 63 8.87 5.63 -1.22
C GLY A 63 7.64 5.19 -0.44
N THR A 64 6.54 5.95 -0.46
CA THR A 64 5.26 5.51 0.11
C THR A 64 4.52 4.58 -0.86
N VAL A 65 3.49 3.90 -0.35
CA VAL A 65 2.59 3.08 -1.17
C VAL A 65 1.15 3.56 -1.04
N THR A 66 0.39 3.48 -2.12
CA THR A 66 -1.05 3.78 -2.16
C THR A 66 -1.82 2.52 -2.52
N TYR A 67 -2.96 2.31 -1.87
CA TYR A 67 -3.82 1.14 -2.02
C TYR A 67 -5.11 1.54 -2.74
N PHE A 68 -5.49 0.76 -3.74
CA PHE A 68 -6.67 0.98 -4.57
C PHE A 68 -7.57 -0.26 -4.57
N GLU A 69 -8.88 -0.07 -4.74
CA GLU A 69 -9.83 -1.18 -4.87
C GLU A 69 -9.63 -1.92 -6.20
N SER A 70 -9.08 -1.23 -7.21
CA SER A 70 -8.84 -1.79 -8.54
C SER A 70 -7.74 -1.04 -9.29
N ARG A 71 -7.27 -1.63 -10.40
CA ARG A 71 -6.39 -0.94 -11.35
C ARG A 71 -7.05 0.30 -11.95
N GLU A 72 -8.36 0.24 -12.19
CA GLU A 72 -9.11 1.34 -12.81
C GLU A 72 -9.11 2.60 -11.93
N THR A 73 -9.31 2.44 -10.62
CA THR A 73 -9.25 3.57 -9.68
C THR A 73 -7.82 4.11 -9.56
N ALA A 74 -6.80 3.26 -9.61
CA ALA A 74 -5.42 3.72 -9.68
C ALA A 74 -5.14 4.57 -10.94
N GLU A 75 -5.57 4.11 -12.11
CA GLU A 75 -5.39 4.85 -13.37
C GLU A 75 -6.12 6.20 -13.35
N ARG A 76 -7.35 6.24 -12.83
CA ARG A 76 -8.11 7.50 -12.63
C ARG A 76 -7.38 8.46 -11.69
N PHE A 77 -6.78 7.96 -10.60
CA PHE A 77 -6.02 8.77 -9.66
C PHE A 77 -4.80 9.43 -10.31
N PHE A 78 -4.04 8.71 -11.14
CA PHE A 78 -2.89 9.30 -11.82
C PHE A 78 -3.27 10.19 -13.00
N ALA A 79 -4.36 9.87 -13.71
CA ALA A 79 -4.88 10.71 -14.78
C ALA A 79 -5.29 12.10 -14.25
N SER A 80 -5.98 12.16 -13.10
CA SER A 80 -6.37 13.45 -12.49
C SER A 80 -5.18 14.26 -12.00
N LYS A 81 -4.14 13.61 -11.45
CA LYS A 81 -2.91 14.28 -11.00
C LYS A 81 -2.02 14.81 -12.13
N LYS A 82 -2.12 14.26 -13.33
CA LYS A 82 -1.36 14.72 -14.52
C LYS A 82 -1.93 16.02 -15.12
N SER A 83 -3.12 16.44 -14.69
CA SER A 83 -3.78 17.67 -15.12
C SER A 83 -3.47 18.88 -14.23
N LEU A 84 -2.59 18.73 -13.23
CA LEU A 84 -1.97 19.81 -12.45
C LEU A 84 -0.48 19.89 -12.79
#